data_AF-A0A0B5GG34-F1
#
_entry.id   AF-A0A0B5GG34-F1
#
_cell.length_a   1.000
_cell.length_b   1.000
_cell.length_c   1.000
_cell.angle_alpha   90.00
_cell.angle_beta   90.00
_cell.angle_gamma   90.00
#
_symmetry.space_group_name_H-M   'P 1'
#
loop_
_entity.id
_entity.type
_entity.pdbx_description
1 polymer ?
#
loop_
_entity_poly.entity_id
_entity_poly.type
_entity_poly.pdbx_seq_one_letter_code
_entity_poly.pdbx_strand_id
1 'polypeptide(L)' 'MVTADARGPNRSDTASSDTTQWRLRYHVGEIQHYTEWTADFPTIENYYDQYHHGDHAHDVAIERRAVVET' A
#
# COMPACT_ATOMS: atom_id res chain seq x y z
N MET A 1 -15.27 26.11 30.82
CA MET A 1 -14.59 26.85 29.76
C MET A 1 -14.03 25.86 28.76
N VAL A 2 -14.25 26.14 27.48
CA VAL A 2 -13.70 25.55 26.23
C VAL A 2 -14.07 24.10 25.86
N THR A 3 -14.84 24.06 24.77
CA THR A 3 -15.31 22.96 23.91
C THR A 3 -14.24 22.60 22.87
N ALA A 4 -14.14 21.33 22.49
CA ALA A 4 -13.81 20.92 21.13
C ALA A 4 -14.33 19.48 20.90
N ASP A 5 -15.64 19.42 20.65
CA ASP A 5 -16.22 18.44 19.73
C ASP A 5 -15.45 18.53 18.40
N ALA A 6 -14.85 17.43 17.99
CA ALA A 6 -14.67 17.00 16.59
C ALA A 6 -13.67 15.84 16.52
N ARG A 7 -14.00 14.69 17.11
CA ARG A 7 -13.65 13.43 16.42
C ARG A 7 -14.67 13.31 15.31
N GLY A 8 -14.48 14.11 14.26
CA GLY A 8 -15.23 13.94 13.03
C GLY A 8 -15.09 12.47 12.64
N PRO A 9 -16.18 11.74 12.36
CA PRO A 9 -16.00 10.55 11.57
C PRO A 9 -15.40 11.07 10.27
N ASN A 10 -14.10 10.85 10.06
CA ASN A 10 -13.52 10.90 8.72
C ASN A 10 -14.07 9.68 7.98
N ARG A 11 -15.40 9.64 7.85
CA ARG A 11 -16.12 8.86 6.87
C ARG A 11 -15.72 9.56 5.58
N SER A 12 -14.63 9.06 5.00
CA SER A 12 -14.28 9.32 3.62
C SER A 12 -15.47 8.82 2.79
N ASP A 13 -16.48 9.66 2.70
CA ASP A 13 -17.64 9.42 1.88
C ASP A 13 -17.25 9.83 0.46
N THR A 14 -17.46 8.89 -0.47
CA THR A 14 -17.38 9.02 -1.92
C THR A 14 -15.97 9.06 -2.56
N ALA A 15 -15.34 7.90 -2.68
CA ALA A 15 -14.57 7.55 -3.87
C ALA A 15 -15.07 6.17 -4.32
N SER A 16 -15.27 5.98 -5.63
CA SER A 16 -15.76 4.77 -6.28
C SER A 16 -15.34 3.47 -5.58
N SER A 17 -16.13 2.40 -5.68
CA SER A 17 -15.76 1.02 -5.27
C SER A 17 -14.51 0.45 -5.97
N ASP A 18 -13.70 1.31 -6.60
CA ASP A 18 -12.30 1.11 -6.91
C ASP A 18 -11.51 0.85 -5.63
N THR A 19 -11.57 -0.39 -5.15
CA THR A 19 -10.68 -0.85 -4.09
C THR A 19 -9.28 -0.85 -4.67
N THR A 20 -8.56 0.26 -4.48
CA THR A 20 -7.16 0.35 -4.93
C THR A 20 -6.35 -0.64 -4.10
N GLN A 21 -5.66 -1.54 -4.79
CA GLN A 21 -4.77 -2.51 -4.17
C GLN A 21 -3.34 -2.23 -4.60
N TRP A 22 -2.43 -2.60 -3.72
CA TRP A 22 -1.01 -2.35 -3.80
C TRP A 22 -0.27 -3.67 -3.59
N ARG A 23 0.89 -3.81 -4.23
CA ARG A 23 1.84 -4.89 -3.93
C ARG A 23 3.26 -4.38 -4.11
N LEU A 24 4.21 -5.08 -3.49
CA LEU A 24 5.63 -4.87 -3.73
C LEU A 24 6.13 -5.88 -4.79
N ARG A 25 6.86 -5.38 -5.79
CA ARG A 25 7.68 -6.16 -6.70
C ARG A 25 9.13 -5.99 -6.28
N TYR A 26 9.88 -7.08 -6.20
CA TYR A 26 11.31 -7.03 -5.89
C TYR A 26 12.04 -8.22 -6.54
N HIS A 27 13.33 -8.08 -6.78
CA HIS A 27 14.19 -9.16 -7.27
C HIS A 27 15.08 -9.69 -6.17
N VAL A 28 15.20 -11.02 -6.08
CA VAL A 28 16.20 -11.70 -5.24
C VAL A 28 17.06 -12.55 -6.17
N GLY A 29 18.31 -12.11 -6.36
CA GLY A 29 19.15 -12.63 -7.45
C GLY A 29 18.49 -12.38 -8.81
N GLU A 30 18.23 -13.45 -9.56
CA GLU A 30 17.59 -13.39 -10.88
C GLU A 30 16.07 -13.62 -10.83
N ILE A 31 15.52 -13.92 -9.65
CA ILE A 31 14.10 -14.28 -9.49
C ILE A 31 13.30 -13.05 -9.07
N GLN A 32 12.20 -12.81 -9.79
CA GLN A 32 11.24 -11.76 -9.47
C GLN A 32 10.18 -12.28 -8.50
N HIS A 33 9.98 -11.57 -7.41
CA HIS A 33 9.00 -11.86 -6.38
C HIS A 33 7.97 -10.75 -6.26
N TYR A 34 6.79 -11.15 -5.77
CA TYR A 34 5.66 -10.28 -5.56
C TYR A 34 5.06 -10.56 -4.19
N THR A 35 4.71 -9.52 -3.46
CA THR A 35 3.79 -9.70 -2.33
C THR A 35 2.37 -9.90 -2.84
N GLU A 36 1.51 -10.38 -1.95
CA GLU A 36 0.08 -10.37 -2.20
C GLU A 36 -0.44 -8.94 -2.38
N TRP A 37 -1.50 -8.81 -3.17
CA TRP A 37 -2.21 -7.55 -3.34
C TRP A 37 -2.98 -7.22 -2.06
N THR A 38 -2.78 -6.04 -1.51
CA THR A 38 -3.45 -5.56 -0.31
C THR A 38 -4.04 -4.16 -0.53
N ALA A 39 -5.15 -3.85 0.13
CA ALA A 39 -5.67 -2.48 0.17
C ALA A 39 -4.89 -1.58 1.15
N ASP A 40 -4.08 -2.19 2.02
CA ASP A 40 -3.30 -1.48 3.03
C ASP A 40 -1.98 -0.96 2.44
N PHE A 41 -2.00 0.29 1.97
CA PHE A 41 -0.81 0.96 1.45
C PHE A 41 0.31 1.12 2.49
N PRO A 42 0.05 1.50 3.77
CA PRO A 42 1.11 1.63 4.78
C PRO A 42 1.93 0.36 4.97
N THR A 43 1.29 -0.81 4.88
CA THR A 43 1.99 -2.11 4.93
C THR A 43 2.98 -2.26 3.78
N ILE A 44 2.58 -1.89 2.55
CA ILE A 44 3.44 -1.96 1.36
C ILE A 44 4.57 -0.93 1.41
N GLU A 45 4.31 0.29 1.89
CA GLU A 45 5.33 1.33 2.10
C GLU A 45 6.41 0.85 3.08
N ASN A 46 5.98 0.27 4.22
CA ASN A 46 6.90 -0.30 5.20
C ASN A 46 7.73 -1.47 4.64
N TYR A 47 7.16 -2.30 3.75
CA TYR A 47 7.95 -3.32 3.06
C TYR A 47 8.92 -2.70 2.06
N TYR A 48 8.50 -1.69 1.30
CA TYR A 48 9.38 -0.98 0.37
C TYR A 48 10.62 -0.45 1.09
N ASP A 49 10.46 0.27 2.20
CA ASP A 49 11.59 0.77 2.99
C ASP A 49 12.52 -0.37 3.46
N GLN A 50 11.96 -1.45 4.01
CA GLN A 50 12.76 -2.59 4.48
C GLN A 50 13.55 -3.28 3.36
N TYR A 51 12.93 -3.51 2.21
CA TYR A 51 13.57 -4.19 1.09
C TYR A 51 14.50 -3.27 0.30
N HIS A 52 14.23 -1.97 0.25
CA HIS A 52 15.08 -0.98 -0.40
C HIS A 52 16.38 -0.75 0.39
N HIS A 53 16.33 -0.84 1.72
CA HIS A 53 17.51 -0.76 2.58
C HIS A 53 18.22 -2.10 2.80
N GLY A 54 17.62 -3.22 2.37
CA GLY A 54 18.21 -4.56 2.50
C GLY A 54 19.22 -4.86 1.40
N ASP A 55 20.30 -5.56 1.74
CA ASP A 55 21.35 -5.95 0.77
C ASP A 55 20.91 -7.04 -0.22
N HIS A 56 19.79 -7.73 0.03
CA HIS A 56 19.44 -8.98 -0.68
C HIS A 56 18.37 -8.80 -1.76
N ALA A 57 17.63 -7.70 -1.70
CA ALA A 57 16.59 -7.40 -2.68
C ALA A 57 17.00 -6.17 -3.50
N HIS A 58 16.82 -6.26 -4.81
CA HIS A 58 17.10 -5.18 -5.74
C HIS A 58 15.91 -4.94 -6.65
N ASP A 59 15.87 -3.80 -7.34
CA ASP A 59 14.76 -3.40 -8.20
C ASP A 59 13.39 -3.45 -7.49
N VAL A 60 13.36 -2.93 -6.25
CA VAL A 60 12.17 -2.87 -5.41
C VAL A 60 11.25 -1.77 -5.94
N ALA A 61 9.98 -2.09 -6.22
CA ALA A 61 9.00 -1.16 -6.75
C ALA A 61 7.60 -1.45 -6.18
N ILE A 62 6.85 -0.39 -5.91
CA ILE A 62 5.43 -0.50 -5.52
C ILE A 62 4.57 -0.51 -6.78
N GLU A 63 3.72 -1.51 -6.90
CA GLU A 63 2.70 -1.57 -7.95
C GLU A 63 1.32 -1.24 -7.38
N ARG A 64 0.50 -0.60 -8.21
CA ARG A 64 -0.88 -0.21 -7.91
C ARG A 64 -1.82 -0.82 -8.95
N ARG A 65 -2.94 -1.38 -8.50
CA ARG A 65 -4.07 -1.73 -9.36
C ARG A 65 -5.37 -1.14 -8.83
N ALA A 66 -6.24 -0.72 -9.74
CA ALA A 66 -7.63 -0.38 -9.42
C ALA A 66 -8.48 -1.64 -9.60
N VAL A 67 -9.18 -2.07 -8.55
CA VAL A 67 -10.16 -3.17 -8.64
C VAL A 67 -11.53 -2.55 -8.80
N VAL A 68 -12.10 -2.66 -10.00
CA VAL A 68 -13.48 -2.24 -10.27
C VAL A 68 -14.40 -3.40 -9.89
N GLU A 69 -15.20 -3.25 -8.83
CA GLU A 69 -16.29 -4.18 -8.53
C GLU A 69 -17.40 -4.00 -9.59
N THR A 70 -17.62 -5.02 -10.42
CA THR A 70 -18.71 -5.11 -11.42
C THR A 70 -19.90 -5.84 -10.84
#